data_AF-A0A397TQ04-F1
#
_entry.id   AF-A0A397TQ04-F1
#
_cell.length_a   1.000
_cell.length_b   1.000
_cell.length_c   1.000
_cell.angle_alpha   90.00
_cell.angle_beta   90.00
_cell.angle_gamma   90.00
#
_symmetry.space_group_name_H-M   'P 1'
#
loop_
_entity.id
_entity.type
_entity.pdbx_description
1 polymer ?
#
loop_
_entity_poly.entity_id
_entity_poly.type
_entity_poly.pdbx_seq_one_letter_code
_entity_poly.pdbx_strand_id
1 'polypeptide(L)'
;MTQSWSQEEFNVRRRIVQFFKNKGGKRIIASFKAVDPSERPKNGIFVSCIYWYDKKTQHDKWYFTSTDYLNLLESLTGIRLTSDEKNRIRRNLEGYKPITVGKNKNNSDEIYKDLMSYSFAKPRNAEKDIKIYEWRHLINAIEKIINKYSGRSYTKEHAKNDTLKSINNSNKCNR
;
A
#
# COMPACT_ATOMS: atom_id res chain seq x y z
N MET A 1 6.79 -14.12 0.43
CA MET A 1 6.87 -13.24 1.62
C MET A 1 6.36 -13.89 2.90
N THR A 2 5.68 -15.04 2.83
CA THR A 2 5.10 -15.79 3.97
C THR A 2 5.96 -16.99 4.40
N GLN A 3 7.20 -17.08 3.93
CA GLN A 3 8.12 -18.20 4.16
C GLN A 3 9.47 -17.67 4.63
N SER A 4 10.26 -18.51 5.31
CA SER A 4 11.62 -18.21 5.75
C SER A 4 11.71 -16.91 6.57
N TRP A 5 10.82 -16.76 7.55
CA TRP A 5 10.80 -15.63 8.49
C TRP A 5 11.91 -15.78 9.52
N SER A 6 12.57 -14.66 9.86
CA SER A 6 13.55 -14.64 10.94
C SER A 6 12.84 -14.70 12.30
N GLN A 7 13.57 -15.09 13.34
CA GLN A 7 13.01 -15.11 14.69
C GLN A 7 12.59 -13.70 15.14
N GLU A 8 13.35 -12.68 14.75
CA GLU A 8 13.04 -11.27 15.03
C GLU A 8 11.72 -10.87 14.36
N GLU A 9 11.51 -11.24 13.09
CA GLU A 9 10.26 -10.96 12.37
C GLU A 9 9.06 -11.65 13.02
N PHE A 10 9.22 -12.88 13.54
CA PHE A 10 8.18 -13.56 14.30
C PHE A 10 7.90 -12.91 15.66
N ASN A 11 8.95 -12.51 16.37
CA ASN A 11 8.84 -11.87 17.69
C ASN A 11 8.03 -10.56 17.60
N VAL A 12 8.24 -9.78 16.54
CA VAL A 12 7.48 -8.53 16.29
C VAL A 12 6.26 -8.73 15.39
N ARG A 13 5.98 -9.98 14.97
CA ARG A 13 4.89 -10.38 14.06
C ARG A 13 4.82 -9.56 12.77
N ARG A 14 5.97 -9.10 12.26
CA ARG A 14 6.05 -8.22 11.09
C ARG A 14 7.32 -8.43 10.29
N ARG A 15 7.14 -8.56 8.98
CA ARG A 15 8.17 -8.43 7.95
C ARG A 15 7.90 -7.18 7.13
N ILE A 16 8.93 -6.35 6.90
CA ILE A 16 8.84 -5.23 5.97
C ILE A 16 9.21 -5.72 4.58
N VAL A 17 8.33 -5.44 3.62
CA VAL A 17 8.55 -5.78 2.21
C VAL A 17 8.74 -4.48 1.43
N GLN A 18 9.93 -4.32 0.85
CA GLN A 18 10.24 -3.20 -0.04
C GLN A 18 9.91 -3.60 -1.47
N PHE A 19 9.10 -2.79 -2.15
CA PHE A 19 8.74 -2.92 -3.55
C PHE A 19 9.50 -1.90 -4.39
N PHE A 20 9.93 -2.34 -5.57
CA PHE A 20 10.59 -1.54 -6.58
C PHE A 20 9.81 -1.61 -7.88
N LYS A 21 9.57 -0.45 -8.48
CA LYS A 21 9.05 -0.36 -9.84
C LYS A 21 10.23 -0.43 -10.81
N ASN A 22 10.25 -1.47 -11.65
CA ASN A 22 11.21 -1.57 -12.73
C ASN A 22 10.71 -0.73 -13.91
N LYS A 23 11.59 0.13 -14.44
CA LYS A 23 11.27 0.91 -15.65
C LYS A 23 11.36 -0.02 -16.86
N GLY A 24 10.22 -0.45 -17.40
CA GLY A 24 10.15 -1.36 -18.54
C GLY A 24 8.94 -1.10 -19.44
N GLY A 25 9.05 -0.17 -20.38
CA GLY A 25 8.04 0.08 -21.41
C GLY A 25 6.61 0.35 -20.89
N LYS A 26 5.58 -0.11 -21.64
CA LYS A 26 4.15 0.06 -21.31
C LYS A 26 3.65 -0.87 -20.18
N ARG A 27 4.50 -1.73 -19.62
CA ARG A 27 4.10 -2.74 -18.61
C ARG A 27 4.61 -2.32 -17.24
N ILE A 28 3.77 -2.46 -16.22
CA ILE A 28 4.20 -2.32 -14.83
C ILE A 28 4.90 -3.62 -14.44
N ILE A 29 6.22 -3.55 -14.26
CA ILE A 29 7.03 -4.64 -13.71
C ILE A 29 7.48 -4.19 -12.33
N ALA A 30 7.25 -5.03 -11.31
CA ALA A 30 7.66 -4.75 -9.95
C ALA A 30 8.46 -5.93 -9.40
N SER A 31 9.52 -5.62 -8.65
CA SER A 31 10.24 -6.57 -7.83
C SER A 31 10.03 -6.24 -6.36
N PHE A 32 10.27 -7.20 -5.47
CA PHE A 32 10.12 -7.01 -4.04
C PHE A 32 11.14 -7.83 -3.26
N LYS A 33 11.51 -7.34 -2.08
CA LYS A 33 12.39 -8.04 -1.14
C LYS A 33 11.99 -7.77 0.30
N ALA A 34 12.28 -8.72 1.19
CA ALA A 34 12.25 -8.46 2.62
C ALA A 34 13.41 -7.53 3.00
N VAL A 35 13.18 -6.64 3.95
CA VAL A 35 14.20 -5.71 4.46
C VAL A 35 14.10 -5.60 5.97
N ASP A 36 15.24 -5.44 6.63
CA ASP A 36 15.28 -5.13 8.04
C ASP A 36 14.93 -3.64 8.26
N PRO A 37 13.91 -3.29 9.06
CA PRO A 37 13.63 -1.91 9.43
C PRO A 37 14.84 -1.17 10.02
N SER A 38 15.76 -1.88 10.69
CA SER A 38 16.96 -1.33 11.35
C SER A 38 17.94 -0.72 10.34
N GLU A 39 18.00 -1.28 9.12
CA GLU A 39 18.83 -0.79 8.01
C GLU A 39 18.35 0.57 7.45
N ARG A 40 17.16 1.03 7.87
CA ARG A 40 16.52 2.27 7.42
C ARG A 40 16.58 2.41 5.89
N PRO A 41 16.05 1.41 5.15
CA PRO A 41 16.15 1.39 3.70
C PRO A 41 15.59 2.69 3.11
N LYS A 42 16.40 3.35 2.29
CA LYS A 42 16.02 4.57 1.57
C LYS A 42 15.38 4.20 0.24
N ASN A 43 14.46 5.04 -0.21
CA ASN A 43 13.75 4.91 -1.48
C ASN A 43 12.85 3.66 -1.57
N GLY A 44 11.84 3.69 -2.43
CA GLY A 44 10.93 2.57 -2.61
C GLY A 44 9.69 2.60 -1.71
N ILE A 45 8.91 1.52 -1.80
CA ILE A 45 7.55 1.46 -1.28
C ILE A 45 7.48 0.31 -0.28
N PHE A 46 7.01 0.57 0.92
CA PHE A 46 7.04 -0.40 2.00
C PHE A 46 5.65 -0.90 2.32
N VAL A 47 5.51 -2.22 2.43
CA VAL A 47 4.29 -2.89 2.85
C VAL A 47 4.61 -3.78 4.03
N SER A 48 3.77 -3.73 5.06
CA SER A 48 3.88 -4.63 6.21
C SER A 48 3.25 -5.97 5.86
N CYS A 49 4.04 -7.04 5.83
CA CYS A 49 3.53 -8.39 5.91
C CYS A 49 3.41 -8.73 7.39
N ILE A 50 2.20 -8.92 7.89
CA ILE A 50 1.90 -9.07 9.32
C ILE A 50 1.54 -10.53 9.58
N TYR A 51 2.23 -11.18 10.50
CA TYR A 51 1.99 -12.57 10.86
C TYR A 51 0.92 -12.68 11.96
N TRP A 52 0.05 -13.67 11.85
CA TRP A 52 -0.87 -14.03 12.91
C TRP A 52 -1.23 -15.51 12.87
N TYR A 53 -1.27 -16.15 14.04
CA TYR A 53 -1.85 -17.48 14.18
C TYR A 53 -3.38 -17.38 14.32
N ASP A 54 -4.11 -17.84 13.30
CA ASP A 54 -5.56 -17.83 13.32
C ASP A 54 -6.10 -18.98 14.18
N LYS A 55 -6.45 -18.66 15.43
CA LYS A 55 -7.02 -19.60 16.41
C LYS A 55 -8.26 -20.35 15.90
N LYS A 56 -9.03 -19.79 14.95
CA LYS A 56 -10.21 -20.47 14.41
C LYS A 56 -9.86 -21.54 13.39
N THR A 57 -8.89 -21.24 12.52
CA THR A 57 -8.48 -22.16 11.46
C THR A 57 -7.26 -23.01 11.85
N GLN A 58 -6.65 -22.75 13.00
CA GLN A 58 -5.46 -23.44 13.52
C GLN A 58 -4.27 -23.39 12.54
N HIS A 59 -4.14 -22.29 11.80
CA HIS A 59 -3.12 -22.11 10.78
C HIS A 59 -2.47 -20.72 10.86
N ASP A 60 -1.21 -20.68 10.43
CA ASP A 60 -0.46 -19.46 10.21
C ASP A 60 -1.06 -18.65 9.06
N LYS A 61 -1.27 -17.35 9.31
CA LYS A 61 -1.77 -16.41 8.32
C LYS A 61 -0.90 -15.16 8.28
N TRP A 62 -0.93 -14.54 7.11
CA TRP A 62 -0.24 -13.28 6.87
C TRP A 62 -1.19 -12.26 6.31
N TYR A 63 -0.99 -11.00 6.66
CA TYR A 63 -1.89 -9.91 6.32
C TYR A 63 -1.15 -8.68 5.79
N PHE A 64 -1.87 -7.85 5.05
CA PHE A 64 -1.51 -6.47 4.73
C PHE A 64 -2.66 -5.53 5.11
N THR A 65 -2.36 -4.23 5.28
CA THR A 65 -3.37 -3.22 5.60
C THR A 65 -3.93 -2.56 4.35
N SER A 66 -5.18 -2.07 4.39
CA SER A 66 -5.74 -1.24 3.31
C SER A 66 -4.88 -0.01 2.98
N THR A 67 -4.24 0.59 3.99
CA THR A 67 -3.34 1.73 3.81
C THR A 67 -2.11 1.34 3.00
N ASP A 68 -1.45 0.24 3.36
CA ASP A 68 -0.28 -0.24 2.62
C ASP A 68 -0.65 -0.62 1.18
N TYR A 69 -1.81 -1.24 0.97
CA TYR A 69 -2.32 -1.56 -0.36
C TYR A 69 -2.49 -0.33 -1.25
N LEU A 70 -3.13 0.73 -0.73
CA LEU A 70 -3.36 1.96 -1.48
C LEU A 70 -2.05 2.67 -1.81
N ASN A 71 -1.14 2.76 -0.83
CA ASN A 71 0.17 3.36 -1.03
C ASN A 71 0.97 2.59 -2.10
N LEU A 72 0.91 1.25 -2.06
CA LEU A 72 1.55 0.40 -3.07
C LEU A 72 0.96 0.65 -4.46
N LEU A 73 -0.36 0.69 -4.57
CA LEU A 73 -1.04 0.92 -5.85
C LEU A 73 -0.71 2.29 -6.45
N GLU A 74 -0.79 3.38 -5.67
CA GLU A 74 -0.42 4.74 -6.12
C GLU A 74 1.02 4.76 -6.63
N SER A 75 1.92 4.08 -5.92
CA SER A 75 3.34 4.09 -6.26
C SER A 75 3.70 3.22 -7.47
N LEU A 76 3.06 2.05 -7.63
CA LEU A 76 3.24 1.19 -8.80
C LEU A 76 2.70 1.85 -10.08
N THR A 77 1.53 2.49 -9.98
CA THR A 77 0.89 3.16 -11.13
C THR A 77 1.54 4.52 -11.42
N GLY A 78 2.09 5.18 -10.41
CA GLY A 78 2.52 6.58 -10.50
C GLY A 78 1.35 7.57 -10.50
N ILE A 79 0.16 7.10 -10.12
CA ILE A 79 -1.08 7.90 -10.12
C ILE A 79 -1.46 8.19 -8.67
N ARG A 80 -1.71 9.47 -8.39
CA ARG A 80 -2.28 9.88 -7.10
C ARG A 80 -3.79 9.68 -7.16
N LEU A 81 -4.32 8.83 -6.29
CA LEU A 81 -5.74 8.52 -6.23
C LEU A 81 -6.46 9.60 -5.43
N THR A 82 -7.61 10.01 -5.94
CA THR A 82 -8.57 10.86 -5.21
C THR A 82 -9.20 10.12 -4.04
N SER A 83 -9.82 10.84 -3.10
CA SER A 83 -10.55 10.24 -1.98
C SER A 83 -11.65 9.27 -2.43
N ASP A 84 -12.36 9.62 -3.50
CA ASP A 84 -13.44 8.79 -4.05
C ASP A 84 -12.91 7.52 -4.70
N GLU A 85 -11.79 7.61 -5.43
CA GLU A 85 -11.13 6.43 -5.99
C GLU A 85 -10.61 5.51 -4.88
N LYS A 86 -9.97 6.07 -3.84
CA LYS A 86 -9.53 5.31 -2.66
C LYS A 86 -10.72 4.60 -2.00
N ASN A 87 -11.85 5.28 -1.88
CA ASN A 87 -13.06 4.69 -1.31
C ASN A 87 -13.63 3.56 -2.19
N ARG A 88 -13.67 3.77 -3.52
CA ARG A 88 -14.12 2.74 -4.48
C ARG A 88 -13.21 1.50 -4.47
N ILE A 89 -11.90 1.70 -4.35
CA ILE A 89 -10.93 0.62 -4.23
C ILE A 89 -11.14 -0.14 -2.93
N ARG A 90 -11.30 0.55 -1.78
CA ARG A 90 -11.62 -0.10 -0.50
C ARG A 90 -12.89 -0.94 -0.56
N ARG A 91 -13.95 -0.46 -1.21
CA ARG A 91 -15.19 -1.25 -1.45
C ARG A 91 -14.92 -2.52 -2.27
N ASN A 92 -14.08 -2.45 -3.31
CA ASN A 92 -13.70 -3.66 -4.06
C ASN A 92 -12.93 -4.65 -3.17
N LEU A 93 -12.12 -4.15 -2.23
CA LEU A 93 -11.36 -4.98 -1.30
C LEU A 93 -12.25 -5.71 -0.29
N GLU A 94 -13.43 -5.20 0.07
CA GLU A 94 -14.35 -5.90 0.98
C GLU A 94 -14.75 -7.31 0.46
N GLY A 95 -14.70 -7.53 -0.86
CA GLY A 95 -14.90 -8.86 -1.45
C GLY A 95 -13.86 -9.91 -1.04
N TYR A 96 -12.69 -9.49 -0.53
CA TYR A 96 -11.67 -10.38 0.04
C TYR A 96 -11.87 -10.64 1.54
N LYS A 97 -13.03 -10.28 2.09
CA LYS A 97 -13.45 -10.57 3.47
C LYS A 97 -12.42 -10.09 4.52
N PRO A 98 -12.17 -8.77 4.62
CA PRO A 98 -11.21 -8.25 5.58
C PRO A 98 -11.59 -8.56 7.02
N ILE A 99 -10.57 -8.65 7.86
CA ILE A 99 -10.74 -8.57 9.31
C ILE A 99 -10.66 -7.09 9.69
N THR A 100 -11.56 -6.65 10.55
CA THR A 100 -11.57 -5.29 11.08
C THR A 100 -11.00 -5.31 12.49
N VAL A 101 -9.83 -4.73 12.68
CA VAL A 101 -9.13 -4.67 13.96
C VAL A 101 -9.22 -3.25 14.50
N GLY A 102 -9.49 -3.11 15.80
CA GLY A 102 -9.75 -1.82 16.42
C GLY A 102 -9.75 -1.95 17.93
N LYS A 103 -9.78 -0.81 18.62
CA LYS A 103 -9.84 -0.75 20.08
C LYS A 103 -11.16 -1.40 20.57
N ASN A 104 -11.09 -2.27 21.58
CA ASN A 104 -12.23 -2.96 22.20
C ASN A 104 -12.89 -4.03 21.32
N LYS A 105 -12.13 -4.70 20.45
CA LYS A 105 -12.61 -5.86 19.69
C LYS A 105 -11.92 -7.09 20.25
N ASN A 106 -12.61 -7.80 21.15
CA ASN A 106 -12.13 -8.89 22.00
C ASN A 106 -11.21 -9.94 21.34
N ASN A 107 -11.35 -10.18 20.03
CA ASN A 107 -10.56 -11.19 19.30
C ASN A 107 -9.43 -10.61 18.42
N SER A 108 -9.26 -9.29 18.39
CA SER A 108 -8.29 -8.60 17.52
C SER A 108 -7.46 -7.52 18.21
N ASP A 109 -7.65 -7.32 19.51
CA ASP A 109 -6.96 -6.27 20.28
C ASP A 109 -5.44 -6.44 20.23
N GLU A 110 -4.93 -7.67 20.24
CA GLU A 110 -3.49 -7.93 20.15
C GLU A 110 -2.90 -7.50 18.80
N ILE A 111 -3.53 -7.86 17.66
CA ILE A 111 -3.11 -7.41 16.31
C ILE A 111 -3.12 -5.88 16.24
N TYR A 112 -4.17 -5.26 16.79
CA TYR A 112 -4.29 -3.81 16.80
C TYR A 112 -3.18 -3.14 17.61
N LYS A 113 -2.82 -3.70 18.78
CA LYS A 113 -1.70 -3.21 19.59
C LYS A 113 -0.37 -3.26 18.83
N ASP A 114 -0.09 -4.36 18.13
CA ASP A 114 1.13 -4.45 17.30
C ASP A 114 1.14 -3.42 16.17
N LEU A 115 0.03 -3.31 15.43
CA LEU A 115 -0.11 -2.33 14.35
C LEU A 115 0.16 -0.91 14.82
N MET A 116 -0.19 -0.59 16.07
CA MET A 116 0.04 0.72 16.67
C MET A 116 1.44 0.89 17.26
N SER A 117 2.12 -0.19 17.66
CA SER A 117 3.48 -0.15 18.21
C SER A 117 4.56 0.01 17.13
N TYR A 118 4.25 -0.38 15.90
CA TYR A 118 5.11 -0.23 14.73
C TYR A 118 5.54 1.23 14.49
N SER A 119 6.85 1.48 14.57
CA SER A 119 7.45 2.81 14.41
C SER A 119 7.75 3.18 12.95
N PHE A 120 8.26 2.23 12.16
CA PHE A 120 8.53 2.41 10.72
C PHE A 120 7.29 2.09 9.88
N ALA A 121 7.01 2.91 8.86
CA ALA A 121 5.84 2.76 7.98
C ALA A 121 4.51 2.58 8.75
N LYS A 122 4.29 3.40 9.78
CA LYS A 122 3.10 3.33 10.64
C LYS A 122 1.83 3.69 9.86
N PRO A 123 0.70 2.97 10.05
CA PRO A 123 -0.59 3.41 9.54
C PRO A 123 -0.94 4.81 10.10
N ARG A 124 -1.04 5.82 9.23
CA ARG A 124 -1.14 7.25 9.64
C ARG A 124 -2.42 7.62 10.39
N ASN A 125 -3.46 6.80 10.33
CA ASN A 125 -4.75 7.07 10.97
C ASN A 125 -4.98 6.08 12.12
N ALA A 126 -4.35 6.34 13.28
CA ALA A 126 -4.36 5.46 14.45
C ALA A 126 -5.73 5.36 15.16
N GLU A 127 -6.64 6.31 14.90
CA GLU A 127 -7.94 6.41 15.58
C GLU A 127 -9.07 5.60 14.94
N LYS A 128 -8.87 5.07 13.73
CA LYS A 128 -9.90 4.34 12.99
C LYS A 128 -9.65 2.85 13.00
N ASP A 129 -10.75 2.10 12.92
CA ASP A 129 -10.74 0.67 12.60
C ASP A 129 -9.80 0.39 11.40
N ILE A 130 -8.84 -0.50 11.60
CA ILE A 130 -7.92 -0.92 10.55
C ILE A 130 -8.51 -2.16 9.89
N LYS A 131 -8.57 -2.12 8.56
CA LYS A 131 -8.88 -3.28 7.73
C LYS A 131 -7.59 -4.00 7.34
N ILE A 132 -7.50 -5.28 7.69
CA ILE A 132 -6.41 -6.18 7.29
C ILE A 132 -6.96 -7.27 6.36
N TYR A 133 -6.15 -7.69 5.39
CA TYR A 133 -6.52 -8.62 4.34
C TYR A 133 -5.44 -9.69 4.21
N GLU A 134 -5.82 -10.94 3.93
CA GLU A 134 -4.84 -12.03 3.80
C GLU A 134 -3.85 -11.75 2.65
N TRP A 135 -2.55 -11.94 2.92
CA TRP A 135 -1.43 -11.61 2.02
C TRP A 135 -1.55 -12.25 0.65
N ARG A 136 -2.10 -13.46 0.57
CA ARG A 136 -2.34 -14.19 -0.69
C ARG A 136 -3.21 -13.41 -1.68
N HIS A 137 -3.99 -12.42 -1.22
CA HIS A 137 -4.83 -11.60 -2.08
C HIS A 137 -4.13 -10.37 -2.66
N LEU A 138 -2.96 -9.99 -2.14
CA LEU A 138 -2.30 -8.72 -2.47
C LEU A 138 -2.07 -8.56 -3.98
N ILE A 139 -1.40 -9.54 -4.60
CA ILE A 139 -1.03 -9.48 -6.03
C ILE A 139 -2.29 -9.49 -6.91
N ASN A 140 -3.18 -10.46 -6.71
CA ASN A 140 -4.41 -10.58 -7.49
C ASN A 140 -5.29 -9.32 -7.38
N ALA A 141 -5.35 -8.71 -6.19
CA ALA A 141 -6.09 -7.47 -5.99
C ALA A 141 -5.45 -6.29 -6.74
N ILE A 142 -4.12 -6.19 -6.76
CA ILE A 142 -3.40 -5.15 -7.53
C ILE A 142 -3.65 -5.33 -9.03
N GLU A 143 -3.45 -6.54 -9.56
CA GLU A 143 -3.66 -6.83 -10.99
C GLU A 143 -5.09 -6.52 -11.42
N LYS A 144 -6.08 -6.91 -10.61
CA LYS A 144 -7.50 -6.62 -10.88
C LYS A 144 -7.77 -5.13 -10.98
N ILE A 145 -7.15 -4.32 -10.11
CA ILE A 145 -7.30 -2.86 -10.17
C ILE A 145 -6.54 -2.30 -11.37
N ILE A 146 -5.27 -2.64 -11.57
CA ILE A 146 -4.50 -2.15 -12.72
C ILE A 146 -5.23 -2.44 -14.03
N ASN A 147 -5.71 -3.68 -14.25
CA ASN A 147 -6.41 -4.07 -15.48
C ASN A 147 -7.72 -3.30 -15.69
N LYS A 148 -8.49 -3.06 -14.61
CA LYS A 148 -9.74 -2.29 -14.67
C LYS A 148 -9.51 -0.83 -15.08
N TYR A 149 -8.35 -0.29 -14.75
CA TYR A 149 -7.99 1.11 -14.96
C TYR A 149 -7.05 1.32 -16.16
N SER A 150 -6.38 0.28 -16.67
CA SER A 150 -5.61 0.34 -17.91
C SER A 150 -6.47 0.12 -19.16
N GLY A 151 -7.59 -0.61 -19.04
CA GLY A 151 -8.58 -0.80 -20.12
C GLY A 151 -9.55 0.37 -20.30
N ARG A 152 -9.69 1.23 -19.29
CA ARG A 152 -10.22 2.58 -19.48
C ARG A 152 -9.01 3.44 -19.83
N SER A 153 -8.89 3.95 -21.05
CA SER A 153 -7.92 4.98 -21.37
C SER A 153 -7.91 6.00 -20.23
N TYR A 154 -6.80 6.12 -19.50
CA TYR A 154 -6.54 7.22 -18.55
C TYR A 154 -6.35 8.52 -19.36
N THR A 155 -7.27 8.81 -20.28
CA THR A 155 -7.50 10.12 -20.88
C THR A 155 -8.57 10.78 -20.03
N LYS A 156 -8.19 11.20 -18.83
CA LYS A 156 -8.83 12.31 -18.13
C LYS A 156 -7.75 13.12 -17.44
N GLU A 157 -7.05 13.91 -18.23
CA GLU A 157 -6.88 15.33 -17.93
C GLU A 157 -6.67 15.66 -16.44
N HIS A 158 -5.62 15.12 -15.83
CA HIS A 158 -5.13 15.53 -14.49
C HIS A 158 -3.69 16.04 -14.53
N ALA A 159 -3.27 16.54 -15.69
CA ALA A 159 -2.05 17.35 -15.87
C ALA A 159 -2.39 18.83 -16.13
N LYS A 160 -3.54 19.31 -15.64
CA LYS A 160 -3.85 20.74 -15.56
C LYS A 160 -4.12 21.05 -14.10
N ASN A 161 -3.05 21.38 -13.39
CA ASN A 161 -2.97 22.33 -12.29
C ASN A 161 -1.65 22.05 -11.55
N ASP A 162 -0.57 22.63 -12.06
CA ASP A 162 0.34 23.40 -11.22
C ASP A 162 1.12 24.38 -12.09
N THR A 163 0.83 25.67 -11.86
CA THR A 163 1.62 26.86 -12.19
C THR A 163 1.45 27.49 -13.58
N LEU A 164 0.31 28.17 -13.76
CA LEU A 164 0.36 29.54 -14.25
C LEU A 164 1.04 30.41 -13.17
N LYS A 165 2.29 30.80 -13.40
CA LYS A 165 2.75 32.14 -13.05
C LYS A 165 3.23 32.79 -14.34
N SER A 166 2.46 33.79 -14.75
CA SER A 166 2.85 34.73 -15.78
C SER A 166 4.15 35.43 -15.38
N ILE A 167 5.06 35.56 -16.35
CA ILE A 167 5.81 36.80 -16.53
C ILE A 167 5.64 37.14 -18.01
N ASN A 168 4.67 38.01 -18.30
CA ASN A 168 4.76 38.89 -19.46
C ASN A 168 5.66 40.05 -19.02
N ASN A 169 6.72 40.31 -19.78
CA ASN A 169 6.96 41.64 -20.32
C ASN A 169 8.10 41.58 -21.35
N SER A 170 7.70 41.84 -22.60
CA SER A 170 8.35 42.75 -23.54
C SER A 170 9.86 42.91 -23.46
N ASN A 171 10.55 42.57 -24.56
CA ASN A 171 11.25 43.60 -25.32
C ASN A 171 11.33 43.26 -26.82
N LYS A 172 10.81 44.20 -27.60
CA LYS A 172 11.14 44.45 -29.00
C LYS A 172 12.64 44.70 -29.16
N CYS A 173 13.22 44.19 -30.24
CA CYS A 173 14.17 44.86 -31.17
C CYS A 173 14.84 43.77 -32.01
N ASN A 174 14.48 43.59 -33.27
CA ASN A 174 14.86 44.37 -34.47
C ASN A 174 16.12 43.81 -35.15
N ARG A 175 15.91 43.44 -36.43
CA ARG A 175 16.83 43.10 -37.52
C ARG A 175 17.44 41.70 -37.52
#